data_AF-A0A7K9T5T9-F1
#
_entry.id   AF-A0A7K9T5T9-F1
#
_cell.length_a   1.000
_cell.length_b   1.000
_cell.length_c   1.000
_cell.angle_alpha   90.00
_cell.angle_beta   90.00
_cell.angle_gamma   90.00
#
_symmetry.space_group_name_H-M   'P 1'
#
loop_
_entity.id
_entity.type
_entity.pdbx_description
1 polymer ?
#
loop_
_entity_poly.entity_id
_entity_poly.type
_entity_poly.pdbx_seq_one_letter_code
_entity_poly.pdbx_strand_id
1 'polypeptide(L)'
;DFLCISLVNGFVQLRYNLGDKTVILQTLQKVPATGNTWHLLRAGRVGNEGYLDLDGINITQKAKPGMKALDTHSDFFVGGVSSLNLVHSMAVENEPTGFTGCIREIVINNKELKLTVTDPKGGANVGDCDGTVCGYTVCKNNGTCQVDHSGFSCSCPQEWIGSTCEQSVHCARNRCGSHALCIPQPTSFSYICVCALGWSGKYCNSKTHFFIARFVGNSYIKYTDPDYGKRDLQHSRISLNFTSNQTEGLIAWMGKGEDEDNDFLAIGLSNGTLKVVINLGERISVPLIHSKHSICCDGRWHFVTVVQNQTCIKVYLDEELIIFEDIDPHRKYTALNYGGICYFGGFEIGRKVNIVTTGLFQHEFIGKIKDVVLFQDSKKIQLMKAEGYNVYNGN
;
A
#
# COMPACT_ATOMS: atom_id res chain seq x y z
N ASP A 1 23.39 -11.58 1.58
CA ASP A 1 22.48 -12.28 0.66
C ASP A 1 22.42 -11.60 -0.69
N PHE A 2 21.87 -12.26 -1.70
CA PHE A 2 21.55 -11.62 -2.97
C PHE A 2 20.34 -12.25 -3.65
N LEU A 3 19.71 -11.48 -4.53
CA LEU A 3 18.81 -11.96 -5.55
C LEU A 3 19.18 -11.25 -6.86
N CYS A 4 19.36 -12.01 -7.93
CA CYS A 4 19.78 -11.52 -9.23
C CYS A 4 18.96 -12.19 -10.32
N ILE A 5 18.51 -11.40 -11.28
CA ILE A 5 17.89 -11.86 -12.51
C ILE A 5 18.82 -11.46 -13.65
N SER A 6 19.22 -12.42 -14.47
CA SER A 6 20.18 -12.21 -15.55
C SER A 6 19.74 -12.92 -16.82
N LEU A 7 20.25 -12.47 -17.97
CA LEU A 7 20.06 -13.12 -19.26
C LEU A 7 21.36 -13.86 -19.63
N VAL A 8 21.28 -15.19 -19.73
CA VAL A 8 22.43 -16.07 -19.98
C VAL A 8 22.16 -16.90 -21.23
N ASN A 9 22.91 -16.65 -22.31
CA ASN A 9 22.77 -17.35 -23.60
C ASN A 9 21.32 -17.33 -24.15
N GLY A 10 20.60 -16.25 -23.89
CA GLY A 10 19.19 -16.05 -24.26
C GLY A 10 18.18 -16.62 -23.27
N PHE A 11 18.60 -17.31 -22.20
CA PHE A 11 17.71 -17.77 -21.13
C PHE A 11 17.67 -16.78 -19.98
N VAL A 12 16.49 -16.55 -19.41
CA VAL A 12 16.40 -15.76 -18.18
C VAL A 12 16.72 -16.68 -17.01
N GLN A 13 17.56 -16.20 -16.10
CA GLN A 13 18.01 -16.95 -14.95
C GLN A 13 17.82 -16.13 -13.67
N LEU A 14 17.08 -16.70 -12.71
CA LEU A 14 16.96 -16.20 -11.35
C LEU A 14 17.96 -16.94 -10.47
N ARG A 15 18.86 -16.18 -9.82
CA ARG A 15 19.78 -16.68 -8.80
C ARG A 15 19.53 -15.96 -7.49
N TYR A 16 19.43 -16.70 -6.39
CA TYR A 16 19.38 -16.07 -5.07
C TYR A 16 20.09 -16.93 -4.04
N ASN A 17 20.65 -16.28 -3.02
CA ASN A 17 21.33 -16.92 -1.90
C ASN A 17 20.94 -16.22 -0.61
N LEU A 18 20.44 -16.99 0.37
CA LEU A 18 19.90 -16.54 1.65
C LEU A 18 20.85 -16.86 2.83
N GLY A 19 22.13 -17.10 2.56
CA GLY A 19 23.15 -17.42 3.57
C GLY A 19 23.65 -18.86 3.58
N ASP A 20 23.11 -19.75 2.74
CA ASP A 20 23.55 -21.15 2.63
C ASP A 20 24.07 -21.51 1.22
N LYS A 21 23.16 -21.68 0.25
CA LYS A 21 23.42 -22.17 -1.08
C LYS A 21 22.68 -21.30 -2.09
N THR A 22 23.33 -21.06 -3.21
CA THR A 22 22.69 -20.39 -4.34
C THR A 22 21.66 -21.30 -4.99
N VAL A 23 20.42 -20.85 -5.01
CA VAL A 23 19.32 -21.44 -5.77
C VAL A 23 19.33 -20.84 -7.17
N ILE A 24 19.08 -21.66 -8.19
CA ILE A 24 19.16 -21.26 -9.59
C ILE A 24 17.93 -21.80 -10.32
N LEU A 25 17.11 -20.89 -10.83
CA LEU A 25 16.01 -21.17 -11.75
C LEU A 25 16.37 -20.59 -13.10
N GLN A 26 16.09 -21.31 -14.18
CA GLN A 26 16.34 -20.86 -15.55
C GLN A 26 15.13 -21.20 -16.42
N THR A 27 14.73 -20.28 -17.30
CA THR A 27 13.62 -20.49 -18.23
C THR A 27 13.87 -21.67 -19.17
N LEU A 28 12.79 -22.36 -19.56
CA LEU A 28 12.85 -23.42 -20.58
C LEU A 28 12.99 -22.85 -22.00
N GLN A 29 12.44 -21.65 -22.21
CA GLN A 29 12.49 -20.96 -23.49
C GLN A 29 13.54 -19.85 -23.50
N LYS A 30 14.09 -19.60 -24.69
CA LYS A 30 14.96 -18.46 -24.96
C LYS A 30 14.13 -17.22 -25.26
N VAL A 31 14.60 -16.08 -24.78
CA VAL A 31 14.25 -14.76 -25.30
C VAL A 31 14.90 -14.61 -26.68
N PRO A 32 14.12 -14.45 -27.76
CA PRO A 32 14.67 -14.25 -29.09
C PRO A 32 15.56 -13.01 -29.13
N ALA A 33 16.71 -13.12 -29.80
CA ALA A 33 17.63 -11.98 -29.97
C ALA A 33 17.09 -10.90 -30.94
N THR A 34 15.97 -11.16 -31.61
CA THR A 34 15.28 -10.21 -32.50
C THR A 34 14.46 -9.24 -31.64
N GLY A 35 15.04 -8.09 -31.31
CA GLY A 35 14.61 -7.16 -30.24
C GLY A 35 13.30 -6.38 -30.43
N ASN A 36 12.29 -6.94 -31.10
CA ASN A 36 10.98 -6.28 -31.29
C ASN A 36 9.84 -6.90 -30.46
N THR A 37 10.11 -7.92 -29.64
CA THR A 37 9.09 -8.58 -28.83
C THR A 37 9.24 -8.23 -27.36
N TRP A 38 8.17 -7.72 -26.76
CA TRP A 38 8.07 -7.57 -25.31
C TRP A 38 7.79 -8.93 -24.66
N HIS A 39 8.48 -9.21 -23.55
CA HIS A 39 8.32 -10.43 -22.77
C HIS A 39 7.86 -10.07 -21.35
N LEU A 40 6.90 -10.82 -20.82
CA LEU A 40 6.44 -10.67 -19.43
C LEU A 40 7.24 -11.61 -18.54
N LEU A 41 7.99 -11.04 -17.60
CA LEU A 41 8.80 -11.80 -16.63
C LEU A 41 8.22 -11.64 -15.22
N ARG A 42 7.96 -12.75 -14.54
CA ARG A 42 7.66 -12.78 -13.10
C ARG A 42 8.66 -13.69 -12.41
N ALA A 43 9.42 -13.16 -11.48
CA ALA A 43 10.46 -13.91 -10.79
C ALA A 43 10.49 -13.52 -9.32
N GLY A 44 10.78 -14.46 -8.45
CA GLY A 44 10.85 -14.21 -7.01
C GLY A 44 10.80 -15.48 -6.19
N ARG A 45 10.32 -15.35 -4.96
CA ARG A 45 10.15 -16.48 -4.04
C ARG A 45 8.99 -16.26 -3.08
N VAL A 46 8.40 -17.37 -2.63
CA VAL A 46 7.45 -17.40 -1.50
C VAL A 46 8.03 -18.35 -0.46
N GLY A 47 8.46 -17.82 0.68
CA GLY A 47 9.23 -18.60 1.65
C GLY A 47 10.50 -19.19 1.03
N ASN A 48 10.57 -20.53 0.97
CA ASN A 48 11.73 -21.27 0.44
C ASN A 48 11.51 -21.72 -1.02
N GLU A 49 10.36 -21.41 -1.62
CA GLU A 49 10.05 -21.81 -2.99
C GLU A 49 10.29 -20.64 -3.93
N GLY A 50 11.29 -20.78 -4.81
CA GLY A 50 11.55 -19.83 -5.89
C GLY A 50 10.61 -20.07 -7.06
N TYR A 51 10.25 -19.01 -7.78
CA TYR A 51 9.47 -19.08 -9.00
C TYR A 51 10.10 -18.21 -10.10
N LEU A 52 9.97 -18.67 -11.34
CA LEU A 52 10.41 -17.96 -12.53
C LEU A 52 9.43 -18.27 -13.67
N ASP A 53 8.74 -17.25 -14.14
CA ASP A 53 7.73 -17.31 -15.20
C ASP A 53 8.13 -16.33 -16.31
N LEU A 54 8.24 -16.86 -17.53
CA LEU A 54 8.45 -16.08 -18.74
C LEU A 54 7.29 -16.36 -19.69
N ASP A 55 6.52 -15.33 -20.00
CA ASP A 55 5.35 -15.38 -20.88
C ASP A 55 4.31 -16.46 -20.49
N GLY A 56 4.13 -16.70 -19.19
CA GLY A 56 3.20 -17.69 -18.66
C GLY A 56 3.76 -19.11 -18.53
N ILE A 57 5.02 -19.34 -18.94
CA ILE A 57 5.72 -20.60 -18.71
C ILE A 57 6.47 -20.53 -17.38
N ASN A 58 5.85 -21.09 -16.34
CA ASN A 58 6.36 -21.07 -14.97
C ASN A 58 7.25 -22.28 -14.64
N ILE A 59 8.28 -22.03 -13.85
CA ILE A 59 9.16 -23.02 -13.24
C ILE A 59 9.26 -22.67 -11.76
N THR A 60 9.01 -23.65 -10.90
CA THR A 60 9.24 -23.50 -9.45
C THR A 60 10.32 -24.45 -8.97
N GLN A 61 11.04 -24.01 -7.94
CA GLN A 61 12.03 -24.84 -7.27
C GLN A 61 11.93 -24.64 -5.76
N LYS A 62 11.61 -25.73 -5.05
CA LYS A 62 11.70 -25.74 -3.59
C LYS A 62 13.17 -25.80 -3.18
N ALA A 63 13.65 -24.75 -2.53
CA ALA A 63 14.93 -24.79 -1.85
C ALA A 63 14.85 -25.79 -0.68
N LYS A 64 16.00 -26.35 -0.29
CA LYS A 64 16.09 -27.22 0.89
C LYS A 64 15.63 -26.46 2.15
N PRO A 65 15.24 -27.16 3.24
CA PRO A 65 15.02 -26.52 4.53
C PRO A 65 16.28 -25.73 4.92
N GLY A 66 16.13 -24.43 5.17
CA GLY A 66 17.23 -23.48 5.35
C GLY A 66 16.71 -22.07 5.69
N MET A 67 17.59 -21.07 5.65
CA MET A 67 17.23 -19.67 5.91
C MET A 67 16.12 -19.19 4.97
N LYS A 68 15.21 -18.36 5.50
CA LYS A 68 13.98 -17.93 4.79
C LYS A 68 13.92 -16.43 4.51
N ALA A 69 14.76 -15.64 5.18
CA ALA A 69 14.85 -14.20 4.99
C ALA A 69 15.85 -13.89 3.89
N LEU A 70 15.61 -12.80 3.15
CA LEU A 70 16.57 -12.24 2.20
C LEU A 70 16.95 -10.90 2.78
N ASP A 71 18.14 -10.81 3.37
CA ASP A 71 18.59 -9.60 4.04
C ASP A 71 19.56 -8.84 3.13
N THR A 72 19.05 -7.85 2.42
CA THR A 72 19.84 -6.95 1.58
C THR A 72 19.83 -5.54 2.17
N HIS A 73 21.00 -5.05 2.55
CA HIS A 73 21.19 -3.67 3.02
C HIS A 73 21.60 -2.70 1.90
N SER A 74 21.68 -3.17 0.66
CA SER A 74 22.04 -2.37 -0.51
C SER A 74 20.81 -1.80 -1.21
N ASP A 75 21.03 -0.77 -2.01
CA ASP A 75 20.08 -0.41 -3.06
C ASP A 75 19.87 -1.61 -4.02
N PHE A 76 18.69 -1.70 -4.61
CA PHE A 76 18.44 -2.60 -5.73
C PHE A 76 18.77 -1.88 -7.04
N PHE A 77 19.16 -2.64 -8.06
CA PHE A 77 19.53 -2.08 -9.35
C PHE A 77 18.76 -2.74 -10.48
N VAL A 78 18.52 -2.00 -11.54
CA VAL A 78 17.84 -2.44 -12.76
C VAL A 78 18.75 -2.11 -13.95
N GLY A 79 18.92 -3.07 -14.87
CA GLY A 79 19.74 -2.88 -16.08
C GLY A 79 21.26 -3.06 -15.88
N GLY A 80 21.76 -2.99 -14.65
CA GLY A 80 23.18 -3.14 -14.34
C GLY A 80 23.48 -2.77 -12.89
N VAL A 81 24.75 -2.55 -12.54
CA VAL A 81 25.16 -2.01 -11.23
C VAL A 81 26.18 -0.89 -11.44
N SER A 82 26.46 -0.08 -10.41
CA SER A 82 27.44 1.03 -10.49
C SER A 82 28.87 0.57 -10.77
N SER A 83 29.23 -0.64 -10.32
CA SER A 83 30.51 -1.27 -10.61
C SER A 83 30.32 -2.79 -10.67
N LEU A 84 30.60 -3.37 -11.85
CA LEU A 84 30.43 -4.81 -12.10
C LEU A 84 31.33 -5.67 -11.20
N ASN A 85 32.45 -5.12 -10.72
CA ASN A 85 33.35 -5.78 -9.78
C ASN A 85 32.74 -6.02 -8.39
N LEU A 86 31.63 -5.34 -8.06
CA LEU A 86 30.90 -5.53 -6.81
C LEU A 86 29.84 -6.62 -6.91
N VAL A 87 29.58 -7.15 -8.11
CA VAL A 87 28.65 -8.27 -8.28
C VAL A 87 29.28 -9.52 -7.70
N HIS A 88 28.60 -10.11 -6.73
CA HIS A 88 29.04 -11.36 -6.12
C HIS A 88 29.18 -12.45 -7.20
N SER A 89 30.29 -13.20 -7.22
CA SER A 89 30.59 -14.19 -8.26
C SER A 89 29.50 -15.26 -8.43
N MET A 90 28.83 -15.64 -7.34
CA MET A 90 27.68 -16.57 -7.37
C MET A 90 26.36 -15.96 -7.89
N ALA A 91 26.25 -14.64 -8.03
CA ALA A 91 25.01 -13.96 -8.43
C ALA A 91 24.71 -14.08 -9.92
N VAL A 92 25.72 -14.39 -10.73
CA VAL A 92 25.62 -14.59 -12.18
C VAL A 92 26.35 -15.88 -12.59
N GLU A 93 26.05 -16.40 -13.78
CA GLU A 93 26.74 -17.59 -14.31
C GLU A 93 28.10 -17.27 -14.92
N ASN A 94 28.15 -16.21 -15.72
CA ASN A 94 29.31 -15.74 -16.46
C ASN A 94 29.81 -14.42 -15.87
N GLU A 95 30.86 -13.84 -16.47
CA GLU A 95 31.32 -12.50 -16.09
C GLU A 95 30.16 -11.49 -16.09
N PRO A 96 30.00 -10.69 -15.03
CA PRO A 96 28.93 -9.71 -14.94
C PRO A 96 28.99 -8.74 -16.11
N THR A 97 27.90 -8.60 -16.83
CA THR A 97 27.72 -7.63 -17.91
C THR A 97 26.43 -6.84 -17.68
N GLY A 98 26.39 -5.61 -18.19
CA GLY A 98 25.17 -4.80 -18.15
C GLY A 98 24.11 -5.33 -19.13
N PHE A 99 22.84 -5.16 -18.78
CA PHE A 99 21.74 -5.44 -19.68
C PHE A 99 21.61 -4.32 -20.72
N THR A 100 21.45 -4.70 -21.99
CA THR A 100 21.13 -3.78 -23.08
C THR A 100 19.78 -4.19 -23.67
N GLY A 101 18.81 -3.28 -23.61
CA GLY A 101 17.45 -3.53 -24.06
C GLY A 101 16.48 -2.61 -23.35
N CYS A 102 15.20 -2.95 -23.39
CA CYS A 102 14.13 -2.13 -22.86
C CYS A 102 13.40 -2.81 -21.71
N ILE A 103 13.08 -2.04 -20.67
CA ILE A 103 12.34 -2.51 -19.49
C ILE A 103 11.22 -1.50 -19.24
N ARG A 104 10.01 -2.00 -18.96
CA ARG A 104 8.86 -1.21 -18.53
C ARG A 104 8.05 -1.97 -17.47
N GLU A 105 7.14 -1.28 -16.79
CA GLU A 105 6.18 -1.89 -15.85
C GLU A 105 6.83 -2.69 -14.72
N ILE A 106 7.88 -2.13 -14.11
CA ILE A 106 8.57 -2.83 -13.01
C ILE A 106 7.72 -2.76 -11.75
N VAL A 107 7.34 -3.92 -11.24
CA VAL A 107 6.63 -4.07 -9.96
C VAL A 107 7.47 -4.93 -9.03
N ILE A 108 7.79 -4.39 -7.85
CA ILE A 108 8.53 -5.10 -6.79
C ILE A 108 7.63 -5.14 -5.56
N ASN A 109 7.32 -6.33 -5.05
CA ASN A 109 6.44 -6.53 -3.87
C ASN A 109 5.14 -5.70 -3.95
N ASN A 110 4.44 -5.76 -5.08
CA ASN A 110 3.22 -5.00 -5.38
C ASN A 110 3.37 -3.47 -5.47
N LYS A 111 4.60 -2.94 -5.38
CA LYS A 111 4.90 -1.54 -5.62
C LYS A 111 5.42 -1.34 -7.04
N GLU A 112 4.68 -0.57 -7.83
CA GLU A 112 5.15 -0.12 -9.14
C GLU A 112 6.27 0.91 -8.96
N LEU A 113 7.39 0.71 -9.65
CA LEU A 113 8.47 1.67 -9.75
C LEU A 113 8.23 2.57 -10.96
N LYS A 114 8.23 3.89 -10.73
CA LYS A 114 7.98 4.84 -11.81
C LYS A 114 9.30 5.08 -12.53
N LEU A 115 9.46 4.56 -13.74
CA LEU A 115 10.65 4.79 -14.58
C LEU A 115 10.67 6.21 -15.17
N THR A 116 10.69 7.20 -14.28
CA THR A 116 10.76 8.64 -14.57
C THR A 116 12.09 9.18 -14.07
N VAL A 117 12.50 10.37 -14.50
CA VAL A 117 13.77 10.98 -14.07
C VAL A 117 13.86 11.30 -12.57
N THR A 118 12.74 11.24 -11.84
CA THR A 118 12.66 11.65 -10.43
C THR A 118 12.53 10.50 -9.42
N ASP A 119 12.14 9.29 -9.84
CA ASP A 119 11.90 8.16 -8.92
C ASP A 119 13.20 7.38 -8.59
N PRO A 120 14.08 7.04 -9.56
CA PRO A 120 15.34 6.38 -9.25
C PRO A 120 16.28 7.30 -8.47
N LYS A 121 17.05 6.73 -7.54
CA LYS A 121 18.11 7.46 -6.82
C LYS A 121 19.23 7.96 -7.74
N GLY A 122 19.45 7.29 -8.88
CA GLY A 122 20.45 7.65 -9.89
C GLY A 122 20.51 6.62 -11.02
N GLY A 123 21.27 6.93 -12.07
CA GLY A 123 21.46 6.06 -13.23
C GLY A 123 22.48 6.63 -14.21
N ALA A 124 22.99 5.80 -15.12
CA ALA A 124 23.92 6.21 -16.17
C ALA A 124 23.56 5.51 -17.48
N ASN A 125 23.64 6.25 -18.60
CA ASN A 125 23.38 5.74 -19.95
C ASN A 125 21.98 5.10 -20.14
N VAL A 126 20.97 5.64 -19.46
CA VAL A 126 19.57 5.22 -19.61
C VAL A 126 18.83 6.31 -20.40
N GLY A 127 18.17 5.92 -21.48
CA GLY A 127 17.34 6.79 -22.31
C GLY A 127 15.99 6.14 -22.61
N ASP A 128 15.13 6.87 -23.32
CA ASP A 128 13.87 6.30 -23.79
C ASP A 128 14.13 5.19 -24.81
N CYS A 129 13.48 4.04 -24.62
CA CYS A 129 13.69 2.83 -25.41
C CYS A 129 13.28 3.02 -26.88
N ASP A 130 12.12 3.63 -27.12
CA ASP A 130 11.61 3.83 -28.47
C ASP A 130 12.05 5.18 -29.06
N GLY A 131 12.70 6.03 -28.24
CA GLY A 131 13.19 7.35 -28.65
C GLY A 131 12.06 8.31 -29.00
N THR A 132 10.82 7.98 -28.66
CA THR A 132 9.64 8.80 -28.94
C THR A 132 9.11 9.43 -27.67
N VAL A 133 8.30 10.47 -27.83
CA VAL A 133 7.52 11.01 -26.71
C VAL A 133 6.32 10.13 -26.33
N CYS A 134 6.08 9.03 -27.06
CA CYS A 134 4.99 8.09 -26.83
C CYS A 134 5.42 6.93 -25.93
N GLY A 135 5.62 7.21 -24.64
CA GLY A 135 5.85 6.18 -23.63
C GLY A 135 4.58 5.41 -23.24
N TYR A 136 4.77 4.23 -22.63
CA TYR A 136 3.69 3.33 -22.19
C TYR A 136 2.59 4.00 -21.33
N THR A 137 2.96 4.99 -20.51
CA THR A 137 2.04 5.61 -19.55
C THR A 137 1.47 6.95 -20.00
N VAL A 138 1.80 7.41 -21.22
CA VAL A 138 1.37 8.71 -21.76
C VAL A 138 -0.14 8.73 -21.96
N CYS A 139 -0.68 7.76 -22.70
CA CYS A 139 -2.12 7.60 -22.85
C CYS A 139 -2.65 6.66 -21.76
N LYS A 140 -3.46 7.18 -20.85
CA LYS A 140 -4.10 6.43 -19.76
C LYS A 140 -5.24 5.57 -20.29
N ASN A 141 -5.74 4.68 -19.43
CA ASN A 141 -6.96 3.92 -19.64
C ASN A 141 -7.03 3.20 -21.00
N ASN A 142 -5.92 2.57 -21.39
CA ASN A 142 -5.78 1.83 -22.64
C ASN A 142 -5.92 2.68 -23.93
N GLY A 143 -5.60 3.98 -23.84
CA GLY A 143 -5.46 4.86 -25.01
C GLY A 143 -4.25 4.50 -25.87
N THR A 144 -4.37 4.73 -27.18
CA THR A 144 -3.27 4.49 -28.14
C THR A 144 -2.50 5.78 -28.39
N CYS A 145 -1.19 5.77 -28.15
CA CYS A 145 -0.32 6.91 -28.42
C CYS A 145 0.17 6.93 -29.87
N GLN A 146 0.14 8.10 -30.49
CA GLN A 146 0.71 8.35 -31.82
C GLN A 146 1.61 9.59 -31.75
N VAL A 147 2.83 9.48 -32.29
CA VAL A 147 3.73 10.63 -32.42
C VAL A 147 3.21 11.53 -33.53
N ASP A 148 3.12 12.83 -33.26
CA ASP A 148 2.69 13.84 -34.23
C ASP A 148 3.65 15.03 -34.29
N HIS A 149 3.37 16.00 -35.16
CA HIS A 149 4.21 17.20 -35.32
C HIS A 149 4.29 18.09 -34.07
N SER A 150 3.37 17.94 -33.12
CA SER A 150 3.32 18.66 -31.84
C SER A 150 3.91 17.87 -30.67
N GLY A 151 4.36 16.63 -30.90
CA GLY A 151 4.84 15.71 -29.89
C GLY A 151 4.06 14.39 -29.96
N PHE A 152 2.93 14.32 -29.26
CA PHE A 152 2.09 13.12 -29.21
C PHE A 152 0.59 13.46 -29.24
N SER A 153 -0.19 12.49 -29.69
CA SER A 153 -1.65 12.48 -29.63
C SER A 153 -2.15 11.13 -29.12
N CYS A 154 -3.16 11.16 -28.25
CA CYS A 154 -3.80 9.96 -27.73
C CYS A 154 -5.16 9.72 -28.39
N SER A 155 -5.31 8.56 -29.01
CA SER A 155 -6.62 8.05 -29.43
C SER A 155 -7.28 7.32 -28.25
N CYS A 156 -8.34 7.92 -27.71
CA CYS A 156 -9.02 7.41 -26.52
C CYS A 156 -10.11 6.38 -26.84
N PRO A 157 -10.27 5.34 -25.99
CA PRO A 157 -11.43 4.45 -26.07
C PRO A 157 -12.74 5.20 -25.79
N GLN A 158 -13.87 4.62 -26.20
CA GLN A 158 -15.20 5.25 -26.15
C GLN A 158 -15.61 5.82 -24.78
N GLU A 159 -15.09 5.28 -23.67
CA GLU A 159 -15.43 5.69 -22.30
C GLU A 159 -14.51 6.78 -21.71
N TRP A 160 -13.50 7.22 -22.48
CA TRP A 160 -12.44 8.11 -22.01
C TRP A 160 -12.22 9.28 -22.97
N ILE A 161 -11.82 10.42 -22.40
CA ILE A 161 -11.55 11.68 -23.09
C ILE A 161 -10.38 12.39 -22.39
N GLY A 162 -9.95 13.52 -22.97
CA GLY A 162 -8.78 14.28 -22.53
C GLY A 162 -7.58 14.01 -23.44
N SER A 163 -6.55 14.86 -23.38
CA SER A 163 -5.36 14.76 -24.22
C SER A 163 -4.55 13.49 -23.94
N THR A 164 -4.73 12.89 -22.77
CA THR A 164 -4.08 11.66 -22.33
C THR A 164 -5.08 10.56 -21.95
N CYS A 165 -6.35 10.68 -22.36
CA CYS A 165 -7.44 9.74 -22.00
C CYS A 165 -7.63 9.58 -20.48
N GLU A 166 -7.35 10.64 -19.73
CA GLU A 166 -7.33 10.66 -18.26
C GLU A 166 -8.72 10.83 -17.64
N GLN A 167 -9.71 11.33 -18.41
CA GLN A 167 -11.03 11.68 -17.89
C GLN A 167 -12.11 10.76 -18.46
N SER A 168 -12.97 10.21 -17.59
CA SER A 168 -14.12 9.44 -18.05
C SER A 168 -15.19 10.35 -18.67
N VAL A 169 -15.83 9.90 -19.75
CA VAL A 169 -16.97 10.59 -20.38
C VAL A 169 -18.10 10.88 -19.41
N HIS A 170 -18.33 10.00 -18.41
CA HIS A 170 -19.36 10.19 -17.39
C HIS A 170 -19.05 11.36 -16.44
N CYS A 171 -17.77 11.70 -16.31
CA CYS A 171 -17.29 12.81 -15.48
C CYS A 171 -16.99 14.09 -16.27
N ALA A 172 -17.13 14.08 -17.60
CA ALA A 172 -16.77 15.21 -18.48
C ALA A 172 -17.51 16.52 -18.13
N ARG A 173 -18.78 16.41 -17.75
CA ARG A 173 -19.67 17.54 -17.39
C ARG A 173 -20.35 17.30 -16.05
N ASN A 174 -19.59 16.75 -15.11
CA ASN A 174 -20.09 16.51 -13.77
C ASN A 174 -20.40 17.84 -13.05
N ARG A 175 -21.29 17.80 -12.06
CA ARG A 175 -21.68 18.96 -11.25
C ARG A 175 -20.98 18.99 -9.89
N CYS A 176 -20.00 18.12 -9.67
CA CYS A 176 -19.29 18.05 -8.40
C CYS A 176 -18.56 19.37 -8.14
N GLY A 177 -18.54 19.80 -6.89
CA GLY A 177 -17.81 20.99 -6.47
C GLY A 177 -16.31 20.85 -6.69
N SER A 178 -15.60 21.97 -6.67
CA SER A 178 -14.16 22.03 -6.93
C SER A 178 -13.29 21.20 -5.98
N HIS A 179 -13.82 20.87 -4.79
CA HIS A 179 -13.15 20.06 -3.76
C HIS A 179 -13.69 18.63 -3.72
N ALA A 180 -14.28 18.13 -4.80
CA ALA A 180 -14.82 16.78 -4.87
C ALA A 180 -14.19 15.98 -5.99
N LEU A 181 -14.15 14.66 -5.78
CA LEU A 181 -13.75 13.71 -6.81
C LEU A 181 -14.98 13.18 -7.52
N CYS A 182 -14.97 13.22 -8.85
CA CYS A 182 -15.99 12.56 -9.65
C CYS A 182 -15.57 11.10 -9.88
N ILE A 183 -16.41 10.17 -9.43
CA ILE A 183 -16.20 8.73 -9.68
C ILE A 183 -17.23 8.28 -10.71
N PRO A 184 -16.81 7.82 -11.90
CA PRO A 184 -17.74 7.36 -12.92
C PRO A 184 -18.45 6.08 -12.46
N GLN A 185 -19.68 5.91 -12.92
CA GLN A 185 -20.50 4.71 -12.68
C GLN A 185 -20.97 4.16 -14.04
N PRO A 186 -20.08 3.45 -14.78
CA PRO A 186 -20.35 3.03 -16.16
C PRO A 186 -21.61 2.18 -16.30
N THR A 187 -21.86 1.27 -15.34
CA THR A 187 -23.03 0.38 -15.32
C THR A 187 -24.37 1.11 -15.23
N SER A 188 -24.39 2.30 -14.65
CA SER A 188 -25.59 3.14 -14.53
C SER A 188 -25.54 4.37 -15.43
N PHE A 189 -24.55 4.45 -16.32
CA PHE A 189 -24.28 5.59 -17.18
C PHE A 189 -24.27 6.94 -16.42
N SER A 190 -23.76 6.93 -15.18
CA SER A 190 -23.84 8.07 -14.27
C SER A 190 -22.49 8.36 -13.59
N TYR A 191 -22.49 9.26 -12.61
CA TYR A 191 -21.34 9.55 -11.75
C TYR A 191 -21.80 9.83 -10.32
N ILE A 192 -20.89 9.64 -9.37
CA ILE A 192 -21.07 10.07 -7.99
C ILE A 192 -20.00 11.12 -7.63
N CYS A 193 -20.37 12.08 -6.79
CA CYS A 193 -19.42 13.03 -6.23
C CYS A 193 -18.98 12.53 -4.85
N VAL A 194 -17.68 12.40 -4.67
CA VAL A 194 -17.06 12.04 -3.40
C VAL A 194 -16.51 13.31 -2.78
N CYS A 195 -17.06 13.71 -1.64
CA CYS A 195 -16.82 15.04 -1.08
C CYS A 195 -15.58 15.05 -0.20
N ALA A 196 -14.63 15.95 -0.46
CA ALA A 196 -13.50 16.13 0.46
C ALA A 196 -13.98 16.59 1.84
N LEU A 197 -13.12 16.38 2.84
CA LEU A 197 -13.37 16.77 4.21
C LEU A 197 -13.80 18.24 4.31
N GLY A 198 -14.89 18.51 5.04
CA GLY A 198 -15.47 19.85 5.16
C GLY A 198 -16.44 20.24 4.04
N TRP A 199 -16.75 19.34 3.10
CA TRP A 199 -17.77 19.52 2.07
C TRP A 199 -18.83 18.42 2.13
N SER A 200 -20.06 18.75 1.73
CA SER A 200 -21.19 17.82 1.76
C SER A 200 -22.27 18.16 0.72
N GLY A 201 -23.29 17.30 0.65
CA GLY A 201 -24.37 17.37 -0.32
C GLY A 201 -24.10 16.52 -1.56
N LYS A 202 -25.14 16.25 -2.36
CA LYS A 202 -25.06 15.38 -3.56
C LYS A 202 -23.93 15.74 -4.53
N TYR A 203 -23.62 17.04 -4.60
CA TYR A 203 -22.59 17.59 -5.48
C TYR A 203 -21.44 18.24 -4.70
N CYS A 204 -21.35 18.06 -3.38
CA CYS A 204 -20.25 18.57 -2.56
C CYS A 204 -20.07 20.11 -2.61
N ASN A 205 -21.16 20.87 -2.74
CA ASN A 205 -21.14 22.33 -2.84
C ASN A 205 -21.43 23.04 -1.51
N SER A 206 -21.76 22.29 -0.46
CA SER A 206 -22.10 22.83 0.85
C SER A 206 -20.96 22.62 1.83
N LYS A 207 -20.43 23.71 2.39
CA LYS A 207 -19.44 23.63 3.48
C LYS A 207 -20.08 23.01 4.72
N THR A 208 -19.32 22.19 5.42
CA THR A 208 -19.72 21.59 6.68
C THR A 208 -18.54 21.61 7.65
N HIS A 209 -18.85 21.68 8.94
CA HIS A 209 -17.87 21.60 10.01
C HIS A 209 -18.38 20.63 11.07
N PHE A 210 -17.51 19.79 11.62
CA PHE A 210 -17.89 18.81 12.62
C PHE A 210 -16.79 18.60 13.65
N PHE A 211 -17.21 18.19 14.85
CA PHE A 211 -16.34 17.68 15.91
C PHE A 211 -16.47 16.16 16.06
N ILE A 212 -17.63 15.63 15.64
CA ILE A 212 -17.92 14.20 15.56
C ILE A 212 -17.92 13.81 14.08
N ALA A 213 -16.96 12.98 13.68
CA ALA A 213 -16.83 12.47 12.32
C ALA A 213 -17.75 11.28 12.12
N ARG A 214 -18.70 11.36 11.16
CA ARG A 214 -19.58 10.26 10.77
C ARG A 214 -19.11 9.59 9.49
N PHE A 215 -18.87 8.29 9.56
CA PHE A 215 -18.38 7.43 8.49
C PHE A 215 -19.52 6.56 7.94
N VAL A 216 -19.52 6.32 6.63
CA VAL A 216 -20.59 5.60 5.91
C VAL A 216 -20.06 4.45 5.04
N GLY A 217 -18.90 3.89 5.36
CA GLY A 217 -18.35 2.71 4.69
C GLY A 217 -17.62 2.99 3.38
N ASN A 218 -17.66 4.22 2.86
CA ASN A 218 -16.74 4.69 1.82
C ASN A 218 -16.07 6.01 2.24
N SER A 219 -15.92 6.16 3.55
CA SER A 219 -15.39 7.33 4.23
C SER A 219 -13.99 7.05 4.73
N TYR A 220 -13.09 8.02 4.64
CA TYR A 220 -11.82 7.94 5.34
C TYR A 220 -11.34 9.32 5.78
N ILE A 221 -10.52 9.32 6.83
CA ILE A 221 -9.66 10.45 7.20
C ILE A 221 -8.23 9.94 7.21
N LYS A 222 -7.32 10.63 6.52
CA LYS A 222 -5.87 10.44 6.58
C LYS A 222 -5.25 11.62 7.32
N TYR A 223 -4.75 11.34 8.52
CA TYR A 223 -4.05 12.28 9.37
C TYR A 223 -2.55 12.05 9.31
N THR A 224 -1.80 13.13 9.07
CA THR A 224 -0.34 13.14 9.17
C THR A 224 0.04 13.72 10.53
N ASP A 225 0.79 12.94 11.33
CA ASP A 225 1.29 13.39 12.63
C ASP A 225 2.47 14.36 12.43
N PRO A 226 2.30 15.67 12.73
CA PRO A 226 3.36 16.65 12.56
C PRO A 226 4.54 16.43 13.51
N ASP A 227 4.33 15.72 14.61
CA ASP A 227 5.35 15.47 15.63
C ASP A 227 6.02 14.10 15.48
N TYR A 228 5.75 13.35 14.39
CA TYR A 228 6.26 11.99 14.18
C TYR A 228 7.75 11.84 14.47
N GLY A 229 8.59 12.75 13.95
CA GLY A 229 10.05 12.71 14.14
C GLY A 229 10.53 12.95 15.57
N LYS A 230 9.62 13.30 16.50
CA LYS A 230 9.90 13.52 17.93
C LYS A 230 9.22 12.49 18.82
N ARG A 231 8.40 11.59 18.27
CA ARG A 231 7.66 10.59 19.04
C ARG A 231 8.63 9.52 19.56
N ASP A 232 8.40 9.05 20.78
CA ASP A 232 9.01 7.81 21.27
C ASP A 232 8.24 6.61 20.70
N LEU A 233 8.73 6.06 19.60
CA LEU A 233 8.07 4.95 18.91
C LEU A 233 8.09 3.63 19.70
N GLN A 234 8.88 3.54 20.79
CA GLN A 234 8.79 2.41 21.72
C GLN A 234 7.64 2.56 22.72
N HIS A 235 7.01 3.74 22.80
CA HIS A 235 5.90 4.02 23.70
C HIS A 235 4.78 4.75 22.98
N SER A 236 3.93 3.99 22.30
CA SER A 236 2.80 4.52 21.55
C SER A 236 1.50 4.46 22.34
N ARG A 237 0.63 5.46 22.16
CA ARG A 237 -0.73 5.45 22.70
C ARG A 237 -1.68 6.02 21.66
N ILE A 238 -2.84 5.40 21.52
CA ILE A 238 -3.97 5.98 20.79
C ILE A 238 -5.22 5.80 21.63
N SER A 239 -6.02 6.85 21.76
CA SER A 239 -7.32 6.77 22.41
C SER A 239 -8.36 7.57 21.64
N LEU A 240 -9.59 7.05 21.57
CA LEU A 240 -10.68 7.68 20.86
C LEU A 240 -12.04 7.21 21.38
N ASN A 241 -13.08 8.00 21.11
CA ASN A 241 -14.47 7.59 21.31
C ASN A 241 -15.05 7.12 19.97
N PHE A 242 -15.78 6.01 19.96
CA PHE A 242 -16.48 5.53 18.77
C PHE A 242 -17.89 5.02 19.10
N THR A 243 -18.74 4.93 18.08
CA THR A 243 -20.05 4.27 18.15
C THR A 243 -20.39 3.64 16.81
N SER A 244 -21.00 2.46 16.81
CA SER A 244 -21.44 1.75 15.61
C SER A 244 -22.57 0.76 15.92
N ASN A 245 -23.36 0.42 14.89
CA ASN A 245 -24.30 -0.70 14.88
C ASN A 245 -23.80 -1.85 13.98
N GLN A 246 -22.60 -1.74 13.43
CA GLN A 246 -22.01 -2.76 12.56
C GLN A 246 -21.15 -3.72 13.38
N THR A 247 -21.20 -5.01 13.04
CA THR A 247 -20.41 -6.04 13.70
C THR A 247 -18.97 -6.12 13.20
N GLU A 248 -18.69 -5.53 12.04
CA GLU A 248 -17.38 -5.51 11.37
C GLU A 248 -17.04 -4.08 10.96
N GLY A 249 -15.75 -3.73 10.99
CA GLY A 249 -15.29 -2.46 10.43
C GLY A 249 -13.95 -1.98 10.99
N LEU A 250 -13.08 -1.44 10.14
CA LEU A 250 -11.80 -0.83 10.53
C LEU A 250 -11.99 0.60 11.07
N ILE A 251 -11.90 0.78 12.39
CA ILE A 251 -12.07 2.09 13.05
C ILE A 251 -10.84 2.99 12.82
N ALA A 252 -9.64 2.49 13.08
CA ALA A 252 -8.40 3.24 12.99
C ALA A 252 -7.23 2.36 12.54
N TRP A 253 -6.30 2.93 11.77
CA TRP A 253 -5.05 2.31 11.34
C TRP A 253 -3.90 3.30 11.47
N MET A 254 -3.00 3.07 12.41
CA MET A 254 -1.78 3.85 12.59
C MET A 254 -0.64 3.13 11.86
N GLY A 255 -0.26 3.62 10.67
CA GLY A 255 0.68 2.97 9.76
C GLY A 255 0.49 3.45 8.32
N LYS A 256 1.50 3.28 7.45
CA LYS A 256 1.38 3.64 6.02
C LYS A 256 0.43 2.72 5.25
N GLY A 257 0.42 1.42 5.59
CA GLY A 257 -0.39 0.39 4.93
C GLY A 257 0.00 0.15 3.46
N GLU A 258 1.23 0.49 3.07
CA GLU A 258 1.69 0.34 1.69
C GLU A 258 2.25 -1.07 1.43
N ASP A 259 2.80 -1.70 2.47
CA ASP A 259 3.44 -3.01 2.44
C ASP A 259 3.11 -3.78 3.74
N GLU A 260 3.09 -5.10 3.68
CA GLU A 260 2.95 -6.01 4.83
C GLU A 260 4.13 -5.89 5.81
N ASP A 261 5.29 -5.45 5.30
CA ASP A 261 6.48 -5.16 6.11
C ASP A 261 6.36 -3.81 6.87
N ASN A 262 5.31 -3.00 6.65
CA ASN A 262 5.13 -1.77 7.40
C ASN A 262 4.55 -2.05 8.80
N ASP A 263 5.17 -1.46 9.81
CA ASP A 263 4.63 -1.46 11.16
C ASP A 263 3.28 -0.75 11.20
N PHE A 264 2.35 -1.35 11.94
CA PHE A 264 1.03 -0.76 12.12
C PHE A 264 0.38 -1.14 13.45
N LEU A 265 -0.55 -0.30 13.89
CA LEU A 265 -1.51 -0.60 14.94
C LEU A 265 -2.91 -0.33 14.39
N ALA A 266 -3.77 -1.33 14.41
CA ALA A 266 -5.14 -1.25 13.91
C ALA A 266 -6.15 -1.50 15.03
N ILE A 267 -7.25 -0.75 15.00
CA ILE A 267 -8.41 -0.89 15.89
C ILE A 267 -9.63 -1.06 15.01
N GLY A 268 -10.47 -2.04 15.30
CA GLY A 268 -11.73 -2.21 14.62
C GLY A 268 -12.69 -3.15 15.36
N LEU A 269 -13.75 -3.53 14.65
CA LEU A 269 -14.75 -4.48 15.13
C LEU A 269 -14.64 -5.77 14.33
N SER A 270 -14.82 -6.91 15.02
CA SER A 270 -15.07 -8.18 14.38
C SER A 270 -16.07 -9.00 15.19
N ASN A 271 -17.09 -9.55 14.53
CA ASN A 271 -18.21 -10.23 15.14
C ASN A 271 -18.86 -9.46 16.31
N GLY A 272 -18.88 -8.13 16.22
CA GLY A 272 -19.48 -7.23 17.22
C GLY A 272 -18.60 -6.94 18.44
N THR A 273 -17.37 -7.47 18.50
CA THR A 273 -16.43 -7.19 19.58
C THR A 273 -15.22 -6.39 19.10
N LEU A 274 -14.50 -5.78 20.05
CA LEU A 274 -13.30 -5.02 19.74
C LEU A 274 -12.16 -5.95 19.30
N LYS A 275 -11.55 -5.63 18.16
CA LYS A 275 -10.36 -6.28 17.61
C LYS A 275 -9.25 -5.25 17.49
N VAL A 276 -8.11 -5.53 18.13
CA VAL A 276 -6.87 -4.77 17.98
C VAL A 276 -5.85 -5.65 17.29
N VAL A 277 -5.10 -5.11 16.35
CA VAL A 277 -4.03 -5.85 15.66
C VAL A 277 -2.80 -4.98 15.63
N ILE A 278 -1.64 -5.56 15.89
CA ILE A 278 -0.37 -4.84 15.84
C ILE A 278 0.69 -5.63 15.08
N ASN A 279 1.54 -4.89 14.37
CA ASN A 279 2.76 -5.35 13.72
C ASN A 279 3.89 -4.35 14.06
N LEU A 280 4.99 -4.84 14.65
CA LEU A 280 6.18 -4.05 14.99
C LEU A 280 7.39 -4.33 14.07
N GLY A 281 7.19 -5.06 12.98
CA GLY A 281 8.24 -5.43 12.02
C GLY A 281 8.48 -6.94 11.89
N GLU A 282 7.80 -7.75 12.71
CA GLU A 282 7.69 -9.18 12.46
C GLU A 282 6.57 -9.38 11.43
N ARG A 283 6.86 -10.04 10.30
CA ARG A 283 5.92 -10.34 9.19
C ARG A 283 4.63 -11.10 9.59
N ILE A 284 4.38 -11.25 10.88
CA ILE A 284 3.24 -11.90 11.50
C ILE A 284 2.54 -10.85 12.38
N SER A 285 1.37 -10.39 11.95
CA SER A 285 0.53 -9.53 12.77
C SER A 285 -0.12 -10.32 13.89
N VAL A 286 -0.16 -9.78 15.11
CA VAL A 286 -0.77 -10.45 16.27
C VAL A 286 -2.20 -9.91 16.47
N PRO A 287 -3.26 -10.70 16.13
CA PRO A 287 -4.63 -10.29 16.38
C PRO A 287 -4.99 -10.49 17.85
N LEU A 288 -5.33 -9.40 18.53
CA LEU A 288 -5.79 -9.36 19.91
C LEU A 288 -7.30 -9.11 19.91
N ILE A 289 -8.07 -10.19 20.12
CA ILE A 289 -9.53 -10.15 20.09
C ILE A 289 -10.06 -10.25 21.51
N HIS A 290 -10.85 -9.26 21.93
CA HIS A 290 -11.62 -9.38 23.16
C HIS A 290 -12.94 -10.07 22.85
N SER A 291 -13.16 -11.26 23.42
CA SER A 291 -14.37 -12.09 23.18
C SER A 291 -15.32 -12.17 24.37
N LYS A 292 -15.00 -11.53 25.50
CA LYS A 292 -15.94 -11.45 26.62
C LYS A 292 -17.07 -10.47 26.29
N HIS A 293 -18.23 -10.72 26.90
CA HIS A 293 -19.58 -10.14 26.76
C HIS A 293 -19.79 -8.64 26.39
N SER A 294 -18.74 -7.85 26.16
CA SER A 294 -18.79 -6.44 25.77
C SER A 294 -19.01 -6.30 24.26
N ILE A 295 -20.28 -6.30 23.85
CA ILE A 295 -20.70 -5.97 22.48
C ILE A 295 -20.45 -4.48 22.24
N CYS A 296 -19.64 -4.15 21.24
CA CYS A 296 -19.27 -2.77 20.88
C CYS A 296 -20.10 -2.21 19.72
N CYS A 297 -21.02 -3.01 19.16
CA CYS A 297 -21.88 -2.67 18.03
C CYS A 297 -23.34 -2.38 18.45
N ASP A 298 -23.52 -1.78 19.63
CA ASP A 298 -24.83 -1.56 20.27
C ASP A 298 -25.38 -0.13 20.07
N GLY A 299 -24.67 0.70 19.29
CA GLY A 299 -25.04 2.10 19.04
C GLY A 299 -24.75 3.06 20.19
N ARG A 300 -24.09 2.61 21.27
CA ARG A 300 -23.63 3.47 22.35
C ARG A 300 -22.21 3.96 22.07
N TRP A 301 -21.80 4.97 22.83
CA TRP A 301 -20.42 5.47 22.79
C TRP A 301 -19.54 4.58 23.65
N HIS A 302 -18.44 4.14 23.07
CA HIS A 302 -17.37 3.44 23.76
C HIS A 302 -16.07 4.24 23.67
N PHE A 303 -15.27 4.20 24.73
CA PHE A 303 -13.96 4.80 24.79
C PHE A 303 -12.87 3.73 24.78
N VAL A 304 -12.07 3.70 23.73
CA VAL A 304 -10.96 2.76 23.59
C VAL A 304 -9.63 3.47 23.80
N THR A 305 -8.72 2.83 24.53
CA THR A 305 -7.32 3.23 24.63
C THR A 305 -6.45 2.02 24.35
N VAL A 306 -5.55 2.13 23.38
CA VAL A 306 -4.48 1.17 23.14
C VAL A 306 -3.15 1.80 23.54
N VAL A 307 -2.41 1.13 24.42
CA VAL A 307 -1.07 1.54 24.85
C VAL A 307 -0.10 0.44 24.47
N GLN A 308 0.91 0.80 23.69
CA GLN A 308 2.08 -0.02 23.42
C GLN A 308 3.26 0.50 24.23
N ASN A 309 3.94 -0.40 24.93
CA ASN A 309 5.19 -0.15 25.62
C ASN A 309 6.15 -1.27 25.25
N GLN A 310 7.08 -0.98 24.35
CA GLN A 310 7.96 -1.94 23.70
C GLN A 310 7.13 -3.07 23.08
N THR A 311 7.16 -4.25 23.66
CA THR A 311 6.43 -5.44 23.17
C THR A 311 5.13 -5.68 23.94
N CYS A 312 4.90 -4.95 25.03
CA CYS A 312 3.72 -5.07 25.85
C CYS A 312 2.58 -4.18 25.34
N ILE A 313 1.43 -4.77 25.06
CA ILE A 313 0.22 -4.11 24.60
C ILE A 313 -0.85 -4.16 25.70
N LYS A 314 -1.40 -2.99 26.04
CA LYS A 314 -2.55 -2.86 26.94
C LYS A 314 -3.70 -2.23 26.17
N VAL A 315 -4.87 -2.86 26.22
CA VAL A 315 -6.10 -2.31 25.64
C VAL A 315 -7.10 -2.08 26.76
N TYR A 316 -7.61 -0.86 26.83
CA TYR A 316 -8.68 -0.47 27.72
C TYR A 316 -9.94 -0.17 26.90
N LEU A 317 -11.08 -0.67 27.34
CA LEU A 317 -12.39 -0.36 26.81
C LEU A 317 -13.24 0.16 27.97
N ASP A 318 -13.77 1.37 27.83
CA ASP A 318 -14.58 2.03 28.85
C ASP A 318 -13.89 2.03 30.23
N GLU A 319 -12.59 2.34 30.21
CA GLU A 319 -11.68 2.38 31.38
C GLU A 319 -11.31 1.02 31.99
N GLU A 320 -11.91 -0.08 31.53
CA GLU A 320 -11.55 -1.43 31.96
C GLU A 320 -10.39 -2.00 31.13
N LEU A 321 -9.37 -2.56 31.78
CA LEU A 321 -8.29 -3.29 31.10
C LEU A 321 -8.83 -4.62 30.56
N ILE A 322 -8.97 -4.72 29.24
CA ILE A 322 -9.58 -5.88 28.59
C ILE A 322 -8.57 -6.83 27.92
N ILE A 323 -7.37 -6.33 27.60
CA ILE A 323 -6.28 -7.10 26.98
C ILE A 323 -4.95 -6.62 27.58
N PHE A 324 -4.09 -7.56 27.96
CA PHE A 324 -2.68 -7.33 28.30
C PHE A 324 -1.84 -8.48 27.76
N GLU A 325 -1.00 -8.19 26.76
CA GLU A 325 -0.20 -9.21 26.06
C GLU A 325 1.21 -8.69 25.79
N ASP A 326 2.20 -9.58 25.86
CA ASP A 326 3.57 -9.33 25.37
C ASP A 326 3.71 -10.02 24.01
N ILE A 327 3.69 -9.23 22.94
CA ILE A 327 3.60 -9.75 21.56
C ILE A 327 4.94 -10.24 21.01
N ASP A 328 6.05 -9.85 21.61
CA ASP A 328 7.39 -10.35 21.27
C ASP A 328 8.26 -10.44 22.54
N PRO A 329 8.16 -11.55 23.29
CA PRO A 329 8.93 -11.73 24.53
C PRO A 329 10.46 -11.68 24.34
N HIS A 330 10.94 -11.87 23.10
CA HIS A 330 12.37 -11.81 22.78
C HIS A 330 12.85 -10.38 22.47
N ARG A 331 11.93 -9.41 22.39
CA ARG A 331 12.23 -7.99 22.14
C ARG A 331 13.07 -7.74 20.90
N LYS A 332 12.82 -8.51 19.84
CA LYS A 332 13.46 -8.28 18.54
C LYS A 332 12.95 -6.98 17.92
N TYR A 333 11.64 -6.73 18.07
CA TYR A 333 10.97 -5.57 17.51
C TYR A 333 10.20 -4.83 18.59
N THR A 334 10.58 -3.58 18.87
CA THR A 334 10.07 -2.82 20.03
C THR A 334 9.48 -1.47 19.67
N ALA A 335 9.65 -1.01 18.43
CA ALA A 335 9.21 0.30 17.98
C ALA A 335 8.10 0.17 16.93
N LEU A 336 7.08 1.01 17.03
CA LEU A 336 6.02 1.12 16.04
C LEU A 336 6.41 2.19 15.00
N ASN A 337 7.07 1.79 13.90
CA ASN A 337 7.50 2.71 12.83
C ASN A 337 6.36 3.05 11.86
N TYR A 338 5.25 3.57 12.39
CA TYR A 338 4.01 3.81 11.65
C TYR A 338 4.10 4.90 10.55
N GLY A 339 5.28 5.53 10.38
CA GLY A 339 5.56 6.45 9.29
C GLY A 339 4.84 7.81 9.37
N GLY A 340 4.32 8.17 10.55
CA GLY A 340 3.63 9.45 10.77
C GLY A 340 2.23 9.52 10.17
N ILE A 341 1.63 8.40 9.75
CA ILE A 341 0.32 8.37 9.11
C ILE A 341 -0.69 7.59 9.96
N CYS A 342 -1.88 8.17 10.14
CA CYS A 342 -3.03 7.51 10.74
C CYS A 342 -4.23 7.62 9.80
N TYR A 343 -4.93 6.51 9.59
CA TYR A 343 -6.21 6.46 8.90
C TYR A 343 -7.35 6.20 9.89
N PHE A 344 -8.51 6.78 9.62
CA PHE A 344 -9.75 6.52 10.34
C PHE A 344 -10.85 6.12 9.37
N GLY A 345 -11.56 5.05 9.70
CA GLY A 345 -12.71 4.52 9.00
C GLY A 345 -12.45 3.74 7.70
N GLY A 346 -11.29 3.88 7.09
CA GLY A 346 -10.91 3.21 5.85
C GLY A 346 -9.66 3.82 5.25
N PHE A 347 -9.37 3.53 3.98
CA PHE A 347 -8.23 4.10 3.25
C PHE A 347 -8.70 4.97 2.09
N GLU A 348 -7.74 5.55 1.35
CA GLU A 348 -8.04 6.36 0.17
C GLU A 348 -8.87 5.61 -0.88
N ILE A 349 -9.61 6.36 -1.69
CA ILE A 349 -10.44 5.80 -2.76
C ILE A 349 -9.58 4.90 -3.66
N GLY A 350 -10.05 3.68 -3.92
CA GLY A 350 -9.33 2.66 -4.70
C GLY A 350 -8.52 1.68 -3.84
N ARG A 351 -8.24 2.01 -2.57
CA ARG A 351 -7.56 1.12 -1.63
C ARG A 351 -8.57 0.42 -0.72
N LYS A 352 -8.94 -0.82 -1.08
CA LYS A 352 -9.92 -1.60 -0.31
C LYS A 352 -9.32 -2.07 1.02
N VAL A 353 -10.10 -1.97 2.10
CA VAL A 353 -9.66 -2.37 3.46
C VAL A 353 -9.16 -3.81 3.52
N ASN A 354 -9.86 -4.76 2.89
CA ASN A 354 -9.44 -6.16 2.91
C ASN A 354 -8.12 -6.41 2.16
N ILE A 355 -7.77 -5.59 1.16
CA ILE A 355 -6.51 -5.70 0.44
C ILE A 355 -5.39 -5.08 1.27
N VAL A 356 -5.57 -3.84 1.73
CA VAL A 356 -4.55 -3.10 2.50
C VAL A 356 -4.20 -3.79 3.82
N THR A 357 -5.19 -4.38 4.47
CA THR A 357 -5.00 -5.08 5.75
C THR A 357 -4.71 -6.58 5.59
N THR A 358 -4.48 -7.05 4.37
CA THR A 358 -4.22 -8.48 4.07
C THR A 358 -5.27 -9.41 4.69
N GLY A 359 -6.53 -8.99 4.64
CA GLY A 359 -7.67 -9.74 5.18
C GLY A 359 -7.91 -9.62 6.70
N LEU A 360 -7.08 -8.86 7.44
CA LEU A 360 -7.28 -8.65 8.88
C LEU A 360 -8.61 -7.95 9.18
N PHE A 361 -9.04 -7.04 8.31
CA PHE A 361 -10.35 -6.40 8.35
C PHE A 361 -11.03 -6.53 6.99
N GLN A 362 -12.32 -6.85 6.96
CA GLN A 362 -13.05 -7.08 5.71
C GLN A 362 -13.74 -5.82 5.18
N HIS A 363 -14.11 -4.91 6.08
CA HIS A 363 -14.98 -3.78 5.77
C HIS A 363 -14.46 -2.47 6.36
N GLU A 364 -14.80 -1.38 5.65
CA GLU A 364 -14.70 -0.02 6.14
C GLU A 364 -15.62 0.21 7.34
N PHE A 365 -15.33 1.23 8.13
CA PHE A 365 -16.15 1.60 9.26
C PHE A 365 -17.41 2.37 8.84
N ILE A 366 -18.53 1.97 9.44
CA ILE A 366 -19.77 2.74 9.46
C ILE A 366 -20.05 3.06 10.93
N GLY A 367 -20.09 4.34 11.27
CA GLY A 367 -20.23 4.76 12.66
C GLY A 367 -19.78 6.20 12.86
N LYS A 368 -19.46 6.55 14.10
CA LYS A 368 -18.95 7.88 14.44
C LYS A 368 -17.68 7.78 15.28
N ILE A 369 -16.75 8.72 15.09
CA ILE A 369 -15.51 8.85 15.86
C ILE A 369 -15.38 10.28 16.36
N LYS A 370 -14.89 10.46 17.58
CA LYS A 370 -14.53 11.77 18.15
C LYS A 370 -13.39 11.63 19.17
N ASP A 371 -12.85 12.77 19.58
CA ASP A 371 -11.93 12.87 20.71
C ASP A 371 -10.66 12.01 20.60
N VAL A 372 -10.08 11.94 19.40
CA VAL A 372 -8.87 11.16 19.14
C VAL A 372 -7.65 11.87 19.74
N VAL A 373 -6.83 11.12 20.49
CA VAL A 373 -5.59 11.57 21.12
C VAL A 373 -4.47 10.57 20.77
N LEU A 374 -3.30 11.10 20.42
CA LEU A 374 -2.11 10.31 20.13
C LEU A 374 -1.05 10.52 21.22
N PHE A 375 -0.29 9.47 21.53
CA PHE A 375 0.78 9.45 22.52
C PHE A 375 0.35 10.09 23.85
N GLN A 376 1.08 11.09 24.32
CA GLN A 376 0.84 11.84 25.56
C GLN A 376 0.34 13.25 25.27
N ASP A 377 -0.24 13.48 24.08
CA ASP A 377 -0.67 14.81 23.68
C ASP A 377 -1.77 15.32 24.60
N SER A 378 -1.58 16.53 25.13
CA SER A 378 -2.60 17.22 25.93
C SER A 378 -3.80 17.68 25.11
N LYS A 379 -3.66 17.71 23.77
CA LYS A 379 -4.68 18.18 22.83
C LYS A 379 -5.14 17.04 21.93
N LYS A 380 -6.44 17.01 21.69
CA LYS A 380 -7.07 16.13 20.69
C LYS A 380 -6.66 16.56 19.29
N ILE A 381 -6.53 15.60 18.38
CA ILE A 381 -6.25 15.91 16.98
C ILE A 381 -7.43 16.67 16.36
N GLN A 382 -7.12 17.62 15.48
CA GLN A 382 -8.15 18.34 14.73
C GLN A 382 -8.47 17.58 13.45
N LEU A 383 -9.42 16.63 13.53
CA LEU A 383 -9.83 15.79 12.40
C LEU A 383 -10.15 16.61 11.14
N MET A 384 -10.77 17.79 11.28
CA MET A 384 -11.11 18.69 10.17
C MET A 384 -9.91 19.27 9.41
N LYS A 385 -8.70 19.23 9.97
CA LYS A 385 -7.47 19.69 9.29
C LYS A 385 -6.74 18.57 8.55
N ALA A 386 -7.24 17.34 8.66
CA ALA A 386 -6.70 16.19 7.96
C ALA A 386 -7.23 16.11 6.52
N GLU A 387 -6.69 15.18 5.75
CA GLU A 387 -7.21 14.83 4.44
C GLU A 387 -8.30 13.77 4.61
N GLY A 388 -9.27 13.72 3.69
CA GLY A 388 -10.32 12.71 3.79
C GLY A 388 -11.47 12.97 2.84
N TYR A 389 -12.30 11.95 2.66
CA TYR A 389 -13.47 12.02 1.79
C TYR A 389 -14.69 11.34 2.42
N ASN A 390 -15.88 11.81 2.02
CA ASN A 390 -17.19 11.29 2.44
C ASN A 390 -17.37 11.18 3.96
N VAL A 391 -16.74 12.07 4.73
CA VAL A 391 -16.99 12.15 6.17
C VAL A 391 -17.99 13.26 6.44
N TYR A 392 -19.03 12.92 7.19
CA TYR A 392 -20.15 13.80 7.44
C TYR A 392 -20.17 14.27 8.89
N ASN A 393 -20.96 15.31 9.14
CA ASN A 393 -21.25 15.73 10.50
C ASN A 393 -22.03 14.62 11.23
N GLY A 394 -21.52 14.21 12.38
CA GLY A 394 -22.12 13.20 13.25
C GLY A 394 -22.73 13.75 14.54
N ASN A 395 -22.68 15.08 14.74
CA ASN A 395 -23.34 15.77 15.85
C ASN A 395 -24.84 15.49 15.90
#